data_AF-A0A958MV77-F1
#
_entry.id   AF-A0A958MV77-F1
#
_cell.length_a   1.000
_cell.length_b   1.000
_cell.length_c   1.000
_cell.angle_alpha   90.00
_cell.angle_beta   90.00
_cell.angle_gamma   90.00
#
_symmetry.space_group_name_H-M   'P 1'
#
loop_
_entity.id
_entity.type
_entity.pdbx_description
1 polymer ?
#
loop_
_entity_poly.entity_id
_entity_poly.type
_entity_poly.pdbx_seq_one_letter_code
_entity_poly.pdbx_strand_id
1 'polypeptide(L)'
;MKRLIIVLIVLAIGYFILQDLGIMGSGVRAPANVSANTRLVFLHGGPGFDDYMHEVFGSHFKDHGIFYTQSKGPAIKVSHLVGELNQKIQPNSKTILVGHSWGGVLALEALRYPQIANRVAGLVLISSPISANQEAEFQKALAQLSEPNVANIFLSVAEQEAWQPFLAKVMKTYDRELANRFRDTYLNKMNLGPTLASLRIPVLHIFGSDDIRVPA
;
A
#
# COMPACT_ATOMS: atom_id res chain seq x y z
N MET A 1 11.68 -20.12 -7.97
CA MET A 1 11.47 -18.65 -8.01
C MET A 1 9.97 -18.32 -8.03
N LYS A 2 9.16 -18.91 -7.14
CA LYS A 2 7.70 -18.96 -7.32
C LYS A 2 6.84 -18.29 -6.23
N ARG A 3 7.39 -17.69 -5.16
CA ARG A 3 6.63 -17.36 -3.92
C ARG A 3 6.23 -15.88 -3.72
N LEU A 4 6.07 -15.07 -4.77
CA LEU A 4 5.91 -13.63 -4.55
C LEU A 4 5.00 -12.89 -5.53
N ILE A 5 3.87 -13.50 -5.91
CA ILE A 5 2.87 -12.87 -6.80
C ILE A 5 1.82 -12.03 -6.01
N ILE A 6 1.84 -12.09 -4.67
CA ILE A 6 0.68 -11.70 -3.85
C ILE A 6 0.49 -10.19 -3.67
N VAL A 7 1.56 -9.40 -3.69
CA VAL A 7 1.50 -7.97 -3.36
C VAL A 7 0.69 -7.18 -4.40
N LEU A 8 0.57 -7.63 -5.63
CA LEU A 8 -0.04 -6.82 -6.70
C LEU A 8 -1.53 -7.04 -6.91
N ILE A 9 -2.08 -8.10 -6.31
CA ILE A 9 -3.46 -8.55 -6.55
C ILE A 9 -4.48 -7.79 -5.69
N VAL A 10 -4.06 -7.30 -4.52
CA VAL A 10 -4.87 -6.38 -3.70
C VAL A 10 -5.17 -5.07 -4.45
N LEU A 11 -4.35 -4.68 -5.42
CA LEU A 11 -4.60 -3.47 -6.22
C LEU A 11 -5.74 -3.63 -7.20
N ALA A 12 -5.94 -4.83 -7.74
CA ALA A 12 -7.11 -5.13 -8.56
C ALA A 12 -8.37 -5.06 -7.69
N ILE A 13 -8.34 -5.64 -6.48
CA ILE A 13 -9.44 -5.53 -5.51
C ILE A 13 -9.69 -4.07 -5.12
N GLY A 14 -8.64 -3.29 -4.82
CA GLY A 14 -8.76 -1.86 -4.54
C GLY A 14 -9.29 -1.06 -5.72
N TYR A 15 -8.89 -1.41 -6.96
CA TYR A 15 -9.38 -0.82 -8.19
C TYR A 15 -10.88 -1.10 -8.38
N PHE A 16 -11.32 -2.35 -8.22
CA PHE A 16 -12.73 -2.75 -8.33
C PHE A 16 -13.59 -2.20 -7.20
N ILE A 17 -13.12 -2.20 -5.95
CA ILE A 17 -13.83 -1.56 -4.83
C ILE A 17 -13.99 -0.06 -5.08
N LEU A 18 -12.98 0.62 -5.61
CA LEU A 18 -13.08 2.04 -5.95
C LEU A 18 -13.98 2.27 -7.19
N GLN A 19 -14.08 1.33 -8.13
CA GLN A 19 -15.08 1.40 -9.21
C GLN A 19 -16.51 1.21 -8.68
N ASP A 20 -16.75 0.19 -7.86
CA ASP A 20 -18.07 -0.16 -7.31
C ASP A 20 -18.57 0.86 -6.28
N LEU A 21 -17.68 1.49 -5.51
CA LEU A 21 -18.01 2.63 -4.65
C LEU A 21 -18.30 3.92 -5.43
N GLY A 22 -18.32 3.89 -6.76
CA GLY A 22 -18.57 5.06 -7.60
C GLY A 22 -17.47 6.11 -7.53
N ILE A 23 -16.23 5.71 -7.20
CA ILE A 23 -15.04 6.57 -7.16
C ILE A 23 -14.26 6.51 -8.49
N MET A 24 -14.39 5.42 -9.27
CA MET A 24 -13.65 5.21 -10.52
C MET A 24 -14.48 4.69 -11.72
N GLY A 25 -15.80 4.92 -11.73
CA GLY A 25 -16.61 4.72 -12.94
C GLY A 25 -16.19 5.65 -14.08
N SER A 26 -16.48 5.28 -15.34
CA SER A 26 -16.13 5.99 -16.59
C SER A 26 -16.70 7.41 -16.75
N GLY A 27 -17.21 7.99 -15.67
CA GLY A 27 -17.66 9.38 -15.55
C GLY A 27 -17.46 9.98 -14.15
N VAL A 28 -16.71 9.32 -13.25
CA VAL A 28 -16.45 9.85 -11.92
C VAL A 28 -15.32 10.88 -12.01
N ARG A 29 -15.74 12.14 -12.12
CA ARG A 29 -14.87 13.26 -11.74
C ARG A 29 -14.49 13.06 -10.28
N ALA A 30 -13.21 13.27 -9.94
CA ALA A 30 -12.80 13.50 -8.55
C ALA A 30 -13.86 14.40 -7.90
N PRO A 31 -14.36 14.08 -6.69
CA PRO A 31 -15.47 14.81 -6.10
C PRO A 31 -15.17 16.29 -6.21
N ALA A 32 -16.11 17.07 -6.75
CA ALA A 32 -15.92 18.47 -7.17
C ALA A 32 -15.43 19.42 -6.05
N ASN A 33 -15.23 18.90 -4.84
CA ASN A 33 -14.83 19.59 -3.63
C ASN A 33 -13.49 19.12 -3.02
N VAL A 34 -12.65 18.35 -3.74
CA VAL A 34 -11.25 18.19 -3.30
C VAL A 34 -10.58 19.55 -3.45
N SER A 35 -10.33 20.21 -2.31
CA SER A 35 -9.61 21.49 -2.29
C SER A 35 -8.34 21.40 -3.14
N ALA A 36 -8.05 22.45 -3.92
CA ALA A 36 -6.83 22.55 -4.72
C ALA A 36 -5.53 22.29 -3.92
N ASN A 37 -5.58 22.43 -2.59
CA ASN A 37 -4.45 22.19 -1.68
C ASN A 37 -4.39 20.77 -1.10
N THR A 38 -5.29 19.86 -1.49
CA THR A 38 -5.25 18.46 -1.07
C THR A 38 -4.37 17.64 -2.01
N ARG A 39 -3.46 16.86 -1.43
CA ARG A 39 -2.55 15.95 -2.14
C ARG A 39 -2.72 14.53 -1.63
N LEU A 40 -2.74 13.56 -2.53
CA LEU A 40 -2.73 12.14 -2.20
C LEU A 40 -1.32 11.61 -2.41
N VAL A 41 -0.68 11.08 -1.38
CA VAL A 41 0.64 10.43 -1.50
C VAL A 41 0.43 8.93 -1.47
N PHE A 42 0.67 8.28 -2.62
CA PHE A 42 0.53 6.84 -2.80
C PHE A 42 1.80 6.11 -2.40
N LEU A 43 1.66 5.11 -1.54
CA LEU A 43 2.73 4.30 -0.97
C LEU A 43 2.49 2.85 -1.40
N HIS A 44 3.37 2.34 -2.27
CA HIS A 44 3.26 0.97 -2.76
C HIS A 44 3.61 -0.06 -1.69
N GLY A 45 3.01 -1.23 -1.81
CA GLY A 45 3.28 -2.41 -1.01
C GLY A 45 4.46 -3.22 -1.51
N GLY A 46 4.82 -4.26 -0.73
CA GLY A 46 5.99 -5.11 -0.95
C GLY A 46 7.30 -4.30 -0.86
N PRO A 47 8.02 -4.37 0.28
CA PRO A 47 9.28 -3.66 0.38
C PRO A 47 10.23 -4.18 -0.71
N GLY A 48 10.85 -3.26 -1.47
CA GLY A 48 11.75 -3.60 -2.56
C GLY A 48 11.16 -3.60 -3.97
N PHE A 49 9.86 -3.35 -4.18
CA PHE A 49 9.33 -3.05 -5.51
C PHE A 49 9.62 -1.62 -5.95
N ASP A 50 9.62 -1.35 -7.26
CA ASP A 50 9.44 0.02 -7.75
C ASP A 50 7.97 0.44 -7.62
N ASP A 51 7.69 1.74 -7.80
CA ASP A 51 6.31 2.21 -7.82
C ASP A 51 5.52 1.59 -8.97
N TYR A 52 4.46 0.90 -8.59
CA TYR A 52 3.45 0.35 -9.49
C TYR A 52 2.09 1.01 -9.31
N MET A 53 1.91 1.84 -8.28
CA MET A 53 0.63 2.48 -7.95
C MET A 53 0.28 3.52 -9.02
N HIS A 54 1.27 4.18 -9.62
CA HIS A 54 1.04 5.13 -10.71
C HIS A 54 0.36 4.49 -11.93
N GLU A 55 0.71 3.26 -12.29
CA GLU A 55 0.09 2.56 -13.43
C GLU A 55 -1.38 2.21 -13.17
N VAL A 56 -1.75 1.99 -11.90
CA VAL A 56 -3.13 1.66 -11.49
C VAL A 56 -3.99 2.91 -11.27
N PHE A 57 -3.44 3.94 -10.62
CA PHE A 57 -4.20 5.10 -10.12
C PHE A 57 -3.83 6.43 -10.79
N GLY A 58 -2.74 6.48 -11.56
CA GLY A 58 -2.16 7.72 -12.09
C GLY A 58 -3.13 8.51 -12.96
N SER A 59 -3.89 7.84 -13.83
CA SER A 59 -4.89 8.49 -14.69
C SER A 59 -6.01 9.16 -13.90
N HIS A 60 -6.43 8.59 -12.78
CA HIS A 60 -7.54 9.08 -11.95
C HIS A 60 -7.12 10.23 -11.03
N PHE A 61 -5.83 10.30 -10.65
CA PHE A 61 -5.32 11.27 -9.70
C PHE A 61 -4.20 12.15 -10.27
N LYS A 62 -4.14 12.36 -11.58
CA LYS A 62 -3.03 13.08 -12.26
C LYS A 62 -2.64 14.43 -11.62
N ASP A 63 -3.63 15.19 -11.14
CA ASP A 63 -3.43 16.56 -10.62
C ASP A 63 -3.21 16.60 -9.10
N HIS A 64 -3.48 15.49 -8.39
CA HIS A 64 -3.48 15.42 -6.93
C HIS A 64 -2.56 14.34 -6.36
N GLY A 65 -2.22 13.34 -7.17
CA GLY A 65 -1.46 12.15 -6.80
C GLY A 65 0.05 12.37 -6.86
N ILE A 66 0.72 12.02 -5.78
CA ILE A 66 2.16 11.89 -5.68
C ILE A 66 2.44 10.40 -5.50
N PHE A 67 3.06 9.78 -6.49
CA PHE A 67 3.37 8.35 -6.46
C PHE A 67 4.80 8.16 -6.00
N TYR A 68 4.98 7.65 -4.78
CA TYR A 68 6.28 7.58 -4.14
C TYR A 68 6.97 6.23 -4.43
N THR A 69 7.99 6.30 -5.27
CA THR A 69 8.98 5.23 -5.45
C THR A 69 9.94 5.19 -4.27
N GLN A 70 9.91 4.12 -3.48
CA GLN A 70 10.72 3.96 -2.27
C GLN A 70 12.18 3.63 -2.65
N SER A 71 13.15 4.27 -1.99
CA SER A 71 14.56 3.97 -2.23
C SER A 71 14.92 2.51 -1.93
N LYS A 72 15.91 2.01 -2.68
CA LYS A 72 16.43 0.65 -2.57
C LYS A 72 17.92 0.63 -2.27
N GLY A 73 18.42 -0.55 -1.88
CA GLY A 73 19.84 -0.78 -1.65
C GLY A 73 20.16 -1.31 -0.25
N PRO A 74 21.42 -1.74 -0.04
CA PRO A 74 21.83 -2.49 1.14
C PRO A 74 21.79 -1.69 2.44
N ALA A 75 21.94 -0.37 2.35
CA ALA A 75 21.96 0.53 3.51
C ALA A 75 20.58 1.12 3.87
N ILE A 76 19.54 0.85 3.06
CA ILE A 76 18.21 1.40 3.30
C ILE A 76 17.58 0.75 4.55
N LYS A 77 17.03 1.60 5.41
CA LYS A 77 16.29 1.27 6.63
C LYS A 77 14.91 1.93 6.56
N VAL A 78 13.96 1.45 7.36
CA VAL A 78 12.61 2.04 7.44
C VAL A 78 12.65 3.53 7.79
N SER A 79 13.55 3.95 8.69
CA SER A 79 13.74 5.36 9.04
C SER A 79 14.18 6.23 7.86
N HIS A 80 14.94 5.69 6.90
CA HIS A 80 15.30 6.41 5.68
C HIS A 80 14.05 6.66 4.83
N LEU A 81 13.19 5.64 4.67
CA LEU A 81 11.95 5.77 3.92
C LEU A 81 10.94 6.72 4.57
N VAL A 82 10.90 6.77 5.90
CA VAL A 82 10.13 7.80 6.64
C VAL A 82 10.68 9.20 6.34
N GLY A 83 12.01 9.36 6.32
CA GLY A 83 12.66 10.61 5.96
C GLY A 83 12.37 11.05 4.52
N GLU A 84 12.33 10.11 3.58
CA GLU A 84 11.94 10.37 2.18
C GLU A 84 10.46 10.76 2.08
N LEU A 85 9.56 10.05 2.76
CA LEU A 85 8.14 10.38 2.79
C LEU A 85 7.91 11.79 3.37
N ASN A 86 8.64 12.17 4.42
CA ASN A 86 8.61 13.50 5.00
C ASN A 86 8.89 14.61 3.96
N GLN A 87 9.77 14.34 2.98
CA GLN A 87 10.10 15.26 1.88
C GLN A 87 9.03 15.30 0.78
N LYS A 88 8.25 14.21 0.61
CA LYS A 88 7.14 14.16 -0.36
C LYS A 88 5.90 14.89 0.14
N ILE A 89 5.75 15.01 1.45
CA ILE A 89 4.65 15.76 2.08
C ILE A 89 4.94 17.25 1.98
N GLN A 90 4.25 17.94 1.07
CA GLN A 90 4.44 19.36 0.83
C GLN A 90 4.08 20.19 2.07
N PRO A 91 4.90 21.20 2.44
CA PRO A 91 4.51 22.19 3.45
C PRO A 91 3.16 22.83 3.07
N ASN A 92 2.29 23.06 4.05
CA ASN A 92 0.97 23.71 3.89
C ASN A 92 -0.07 22.97 3.02
N SER A 93 0.20 21.73 2.61
CA SER A 93 -0.78 20.88 1.93
C SER A 93 -1.65 20.10 2.92
N LYS A 94 -2.90 19.81 2.55
CA LYS A 94 -3.70 18.77 3.21
C LYS A 94 -3.32 17.43 2.60
N THR A 95 -2.36 16.72 3.19
CA THR A 95 -1.91 15.44 2.64
C THR A 95 -2.78 14.29 3.12
N ILE A 96 -3.24 13.44 2.20
CA ILE A 96 -3.81 12.13 2.49
C ILE A 96 -2.77 11.07 2.11
N LEU A 97 -2.42 10.20 3.05
CA LEU A 97 -1.56 9.05 2.75
C LEU A 97 -2.41 7.88 2.26
N VAL A 98 -2.05 7.28 1.13
CA VAL A 98 -2.72 6.10 0.57
C VAL A 98 -1.72 4.96 0.54
N GLY A 99 -1.79 4.08 1.53
CA GLY A 99 -0.83 3.00 1.70
C GLY A 99 -1.42 1.65 1.37
N HIS A 100 -0.77 0.94 0.44
CA HIS A 100 -1.11 -0.43 0.10
C HIS A 100 -0.13 -1.42 0.75
N SER A 101 -0.64 -2.43 1.48
CA SER A 101 0.16 -3.45 2.16
C SER A 101 1.30 -2.84 2.98
N TRP A 102 2.56 -3.15 2.65
CA TRP A 102 3.75 -2.49 3.23
C TRP A 102 3.70 -0.95 3.17
N GLY A 103 3.12 -0.35 2.14
CA GLY A 103 2.96 1.10 2.06
C GLY A 103 2.08 1.66 3.17
N GLY A 104 1.08 0.91 3.64
CA GLY A 104 0.28 1.30 4.81
C GLY A 104 1.04 1.13 6.13
N VAL A 105 1.88 0.11 6.24
CA VAL A 105 2.84 -0.04 7.35
C VAL A 105 3.75 1.19 7.41
N LEU A 106 4.34 1.59 6.28
CA LEU A 106 5.21 2.76 6.18
C LEU A 106 4.46 4.05 6.52
N ALA A 107 3.21 4.19 6.07
CA ALA A 107 2.36 5.34 6.40
C ALA A 107 2.17 5.48 7.92
N LEU A 108 1.78 4.38 8.57
CA LEU A 108 1.56 4.35 10.01
C LEU A 108 2.85 4.60 10.80
N GLU A 109 3.97 4.00 10.39
CA GLU A 109 5.26 4.28 11.01
C GLU A 109 5.64 5.76 10.90
N ALA A 110 5.42 6.38 9.73
CA ALA A 110 5.68 7.80 9.53
C ALA A 110 4.78 8.70 10.40
N LEU A 111 3.55 8.29 10.67
CA LEU A 111 2.62 9.02 11.55
C LEU A 111 3.01 8.99 13.04
N ARG A 112 4.00 8.19 13.44
CA ARG A 112 4.59 8.27 14.80
C ARG A 112 5.42 9.52 15.01
N TYR A 113 5.79 10.21 13.92
CA TYR A 113 6.65 11.38 13.95
C TYR A 113 5.79 12.66 13.86
N PRO A 114 5.76 13.52 14.90
CA PRO A 114 4.87 14.69 14.94
C PRO A 114 5.00 15.64 13.74
N GLN A 115 6.22 15.82 13.22
CA GLN A 115 6.47 16.66 12.05
C GLN A 115 5.79 16.15 10.78
N ILE A 116 5.49 14.86 10.70
CA ILE A 116 4.72 14.25 9.60
C ILE A 116 3.24 14.25 9.98
N ALA A 117 2.89 13.73 11.16
CA ALA A 117 1.51 13.59 11.62
C ALA A 117 0.70 14.89 11.53
N ASN A 118 1.30 16.02 11.91
CA ASN A 118 0.65 17.34 11.88
C ASN A 118 0.33 17.86 10.46
N ARG A 119 0.88 17.25 9.40
CA ARG A 119 0.65 17.62 8.00
C ARG A 119 -0.24 16.62 7.25
N VAL A 120 -0.58 15.50 7.88
CA VAL A 120 -1.46 14.49 7.30
C VAL A 120 -2.89 14.76 7.76
N ALA A 121 -3.80 14.89 6.79
CA ALA A 121 -5.22 15.16 6.99
C ALA A 121 -6.10 13.91 6.88
N GLY A 122 -5.55 12.78 6.42
CA GLY A 122 -6.27 11.51 6.30
C GLY A 122 -5.36 10.35 5.95
N LEU A 123 -5.83 9.13 6.20
CA LEU A 123 -5.12 7.90 5.92
C LEU A 123 -6.05 6.90 5.23
N VAL A 124 -5.59 6.32 4.13
CA VAL A 124 -6.21 5.17 3.48
C VAL A 124 -5.26 3.99 3.59
N LEU A 125 -5.73 2.91 4.21
CA LEU A 125 -5.01 1.64 4.33
C LEU A 125 -5.67 0.64 3.37
N ILE A 126 -4.87 0.00 2.52
CA ILE A 126 -5.34 -1.02 1.59
C ILE A 126 -4.63 -2.33 1.93
N SER A 127 -5.35 -3.29 2.51
CA SER A 127 -4.85 -4.58 3.01
C SER A 127 -3.49 -4.49 3.70
N SER A 128 -3.40 -3.58 4.66
CA SER A 128 -2.15 -3.27 5.36
C SER A 128 -2.12 -3.96 6.71
N PRO A 129 -1.12 -4.82 6.99
CA PRO A 129 -0.97 -5.36 8.34
C PRO A 129 -0.58 -4.24 9.31
N ILE A 130 -1.14 -4.26 10.51
CA ILE A 130 -0.84 -3.28 11.57
C ILE A 130 -0.03 -3.90 12.72
N SER A 131 0.27 -5.20 12.67
CA SER A 131 1.09 -5.89 13.67
C SER A 131 1.89 -7.04 13.07
N ALA A 132 2.95 -7.45 13.78
CA ALA A 132 3.74 -8.62 13.45
C ALA A 132 2.92 -9.91 13.43
N ASN A 133 1.90 -10.03 14.30
CA ASN A 133 1.03 -11.21 14.34
C ASN A 133 0.22 -11.34 13.05
N GLN A 134 -0.38 -10.25 12.57
CA GLN A 134 -1.13 -10.25 11.30
C GLN A 134 -0.22 -10.55 10.11
N GLU A 135 1.01 -10.02 10.11
CA GLU A 135 1.99 -10.38 9.09
C GLU A 135 2.36 -11.87 9.15
N ALA A 136 2.56 -12.43 10.34
CA ALA A 136 2.86 -13.85 10.50
C ALA A 136 1.70 -14.75 10.05
N GLU A 137 0.46 -14.39 10.36
CA GLU A 137 -0.75 -15.10 9.89
C GLU A 137 -0.85 -15.07 8.37
N PHE A 138 -0.59 -13.92 7.76
CA PHE A 138 -0.51 -13.79 6.32
C PHE A 138 0.55 -14.70 5.73
N GLN A 139 1.78 -14.68 6.25
CA GLN A 139 2.86 -15.55 5.76
C GLN A 139 2.52 -17.04 5.93
N LYS A 140 1.84 -17.41 7.03
CA LYS A 140 1.37 -18.78 7.26
C LYS A 140 0.35 -19.20 6.21
N ALA A 141 -0.65 -18.37 5.95
CA ALA A 141 -1.65 -18.64 4.92
C ALA A 141 -1.00 -18.77 3.54
N LEU A 142 -0.04 -17.89 3.21
CA LEU A 142 0.74 -17.97 1.97
C LEU A 142 1.53 -19.26 1.83
N ALA A 143 2.11 -19.77 2.93
CA ALA A 143 2.86 -21.02 2.91
C ALA A 143 1.98 -22.26 2.68
N GLN A 144 0.68 -22.17 2.94
CA GLN A 144 -0.28 -23.26 2.79
C GLN A 144 -0.87 -23.37 1.38
N LEU A 145 -0.62 -22.38 0.51
CA LEU A 145 -1.11 -22.41 -0.86
C LEU A 145 -0.29 -23.40 -1.69
N SER A 146 -0.94 -24.48 -2.12
CA SER A 146 -0.36 -25.63 -2.83
C SER A 146 0.18 -25.27 -4.22
N GLU A 147 -0.38 -24.23 -4.84
CA GLU A 147 0.24 -23.51 -5.94
C GLU A 147 0.39 -22.03 -5.57
N PRO A 148 1.56 -21.41 -5.80
CA PRO A 148 1.79 -20.04 -5.39
C PRO A 148 1.16 -19.02 -6.35
N ASN A 149 0.24 -19.45 -7.21
CA ASN A 149 -0.55 -18.53 -8.00
C ASN A 149 -1.74 -18.05 -7.17
N VAL A 150 -1.44 -17.20 -6.19
CA VAL A 150 -2.42 -16.54 -5.32
C VAL A 150 -3.41 -15.70 -6.13
N ALA A 151 -3.07 -15.39 -7.39
CA ALA A 151 -4.02 -14.85 -8.35
C ALA A 151 -5.26 -15.75 -8.50
N ASN A 152 -5.15 -17.08 -8.36
CA ASN A 152 -6.27 -18.02 -8.37
C ASN A 152 -7.25 -17.87 -7.20
N ILE A 153 -6.87 -17.15 -6.14
CA ILE A 153 -7.70 -16.97 -4.95
C ILE A 153 -8.54 -15.69 -5.07
N PHE A 154 -8.06 -14.71 -5.83
CA PHE A 154 -8.58 -13.34 -5.80
C PHE A 154 -8.93 -12.77 -7.17
N LEU A 155 -8.41 -13.34 -8.25
CA LEU A 155 -8.67 -12.93 -9.62
C LEU A 155 -9.31 -14.09 -10.37
N SER A 156 -10.38 -13.79 -11.10
CA SER A 156 -10.89 -14.68 -12.14
C SER A 156 -9.80 -14.98 -13.17
N VAL A 157 -9.94 -16.10 -13.88
CA VAL A 157 -8.97 -16.49 -14.94
C VAL A 157 -8.78 -15.36 -15.95
N ALA A 158 -9.85 -14.68 -16.35
CA ALA A 158 -9.80 -13.55 -17.28
C ALA A 158 -9.00 -12.35 -16.72
N GLU A 159 -9.18 -12.03 -15.43
CA GLU A 159 -8.39 -10.98 -14.78
C GLU A 159 -6.93 -11.39 -14.64
N GLN A 160 -6.65 -12.65 -14.33
CA GLN A 160 -5.26 -13.13 -14.29
C GLN A 160 -4.59 -12.92 -15.64
N GLU A 161 -5.21 -13.34 -16.74
CA GLU A 161 -4.70 -13.16 -18.10
C GLU A 161 -4.51 -11.68 -18.44
N ALA A 162 -5.48 -10.83 -18.10
CA ALA A 162 -5.39 -9.39 -18.34
C ALA A 162 -4.28 -8.70 -17.54
N TRP A 163 -4.05 -9.12 -16.30
CA TRP A 163 -3.07 -8.52 -15.39
C TRP A 163 -1.68 -9.16 -15.48
N GLN A 164 -1.52 -10.34 -16.09
CA GLN A 164 -0.22 -11.04 -16.22
C GLN A 164 0.91 -10.12 -16.72
N PRO A 165 0.73 -9.31 -17.80
CA PRO A 165 1.81 -8.45 -18.29
C PRO A 165 2.26 -7.42 -17.24
N PHE A 166 1.30 -6.81 -16.54
CA PHE A 166 1.57 -5.88 -15.45
C PHE A 166 2.30 -6.57 -14.29
N LEU A 167 1.79 -7.72 -13.84
CA LEU A 167 2.40 -8.49 -12.76
C LEU A 167 3.83 -8.89 -13.10
N ALA A 168 4.06 -9.42 -14.30
CA ALA A 168 5.39 -9.80 -14.77
C ALA A 168 6.34 -8.60 -14.84
N LYS A 169 5.86 -7.42 -15.24
CA LYS A 169 6.64 -6.18 -15.26
C LYS A 169 7.05 -5.77 -13.85
N VAL A 170 6.12 -5.68 -12.91
CA VAL A 170 6.42 -5.24 -11.54
C VAL A 170 7.34 -6.23 -10.84
N MET A 171 7.17 -7.53 -11.07
CA MET A 171 8.02 -8.58 -10.51
C MET A 171 9.50 -8.45 -10.88
N LYS A 172 9.83 -7.86 -12.03
CA LYS A 172 11.23 -7.59 -12.42
C LYS A 172 11.91 -6.54 -11.55
N THR A 173 11.13 -5.71 -10.86
CA THR A 173 11.65 -4.61 -10.03
C THR A 173 11.93 -5.04 -8.59
N TYR A 174 11.58 -6.27 -8.21
CA TYR A 174 11.61 -6.72 -6.83
C TYR A 174 13.03 -6.96 -6.30
N ASP A 175 13.43 -6.15 -5.33
CA ASP A 175 14.62 -6.37 -4.50
C ASP A 175 14.28 -7.30 -3.33
N ARG A 176 14.57 -8.59 -3.52
CA ARG A 176 14.33 -9.64 -2.51
C ARG A 176 15.15 -9.44 -1.24
N GLU A 177 16.39 -9.01 -1.37
CA GLU A 177 17.29 -8.89 -0.22
C GLU A 177 16.81 -7.77 0.71
N LEU A 178 16.44 -6.63 0.13
CA LEU A 178 15.82 -5.54 0.88
C LEU A 178 14.51 -5.98 1.55
N ALA A 179 13.66 -6.70 0.81
CA ALA A 179 12.39 -7.17 1.33
C ALA A 179 12.57 -8.09 2.56
N ASN A 180 13.47 -9.07 2.46
CA ASN A 180 13.78 -9.97 3.55
C ASN A 180 14.38 -9.22 4.74
N ARG A 181 15.31 -8.28 4.49
CA ARG A 181 15.89 -7.45 5.54
C ARG A 181 14.82 -6.65 6.28
N PHE A 182 13.87 -6.02 5.58
CA PHE A 182 12.77 -5.31 6.25
C PHE A 182 11.86 -6.25 7.01
N ARG A 183 11.62 -7.46 6.50
CA ARG A 183 10.86 -8.47 7.22
C ARG A 183 11.51 -8.80 8.56
N ASP A 184 12.80 -9.13 8.53
CA ASP A 184 13.54 -9.60 9.70
C ASP A 184 13.83 -8.48 10.71
N THR A 185 14.10 -7.27 10.21
CA THR A 185 14.49 -6.14 11.07
C THR A 185 13.31 -5.35 11.59
N TYR A 186 12.17 -5.35 10.89
CA TYR A 186 11.03 -4.49 11.22
C TYR A 186 9.69 -5.24 11.25
N LEU A 187 9.23 -5.84 10.14
CA LEU A 187 7.86 -6.38 10.07
C LEU A 187 7.57 -7.45 11.12
N ASN A 188 8.53 -8.34 11.41
CA ASN A 188 8.38 -9.39 12.41
C ASN A 188 8.32 -8.86 13.87
N LYS A 189 8.48 -7.55 14.07
CA LYS A 189 8.56 -6.90 15.38
C LYS A 189 7.59 -5.72 15.51
N MET A 190 6.90 -5.36 14.44
CA MET A 190 6.07 -4.15 14.42
C MET A 190 4.82 -4.30 15.28
N ASN A 191 4.42 -3.21 15.92
CA ASN A 191 3.14 -3.06 16.60
C ASN A 191 2.61 -1.64 16.37
N LEU A 192 1.82 -1.48 15.31
CA LEU A 192 1.28 -0.19 14.88
C LEU A 192 -0.17 0.02 15.34
N GLY A 193 -0.79 -0.97 15.98
CA GLY A 193 -2.12 -0.86 16.56
C GLY A 193 -2.30 0.36 17.48
N PRO A 194 -1.41 0.61 18.44
CA PRO A 194 -1.48 1.81 19.28
C PRO A 194 -1.35 3.12 18.48
N THR A 195 -0.53 3.14 17.42
CA THR A 195 -0.41 4.31 16.55
C THR A 195 -1.72 4.58 15.85
N LEU A 196 -2.28 3.56 15.17
CA LEU A 196 -3.57 3.65 14.49
C LEU A 196 -4.69 4.10 15.44
N ALA A 197 -4.78 3.51 16.63
CA ALA A 197 -5.80 3.85 17.62
C ALA A 197 -5.68 5.29 18.17
N SER A 198 -4.50 5.91 18.10
CA SER A 198 -4.26 7.27 18.58
C SER A 198 -4.52 8.35 17.52
N LEU A 199 -4.73 7.97 16.26
CA LEU A 199 -4.93 8.92 15.17
C LEU A 199 -6.20 9.74 15.38
N ARG A 200 -6.10 11.06 15.17
CA ARG A 200 -7.23 12.01 15.20
C ARG A 200 -7.64 12.49 13.82
N ILE A 201 -7.22 11.76 12.80
CA ILE A 201 -7.53 12.01 11.39
C ILE A 201 -8.49 10.94 10.88
N PRO A 202 -9.31 11.22 9.87
CA PRO A 202 -10.10 10.19 9.21
C PRO A 202 -9.21 9.05 8.68
N VAL A 203 -9.62 7.82 8.96
CA VAL A 203 -8.98 6.60 8.44
C VAL A 203 -10.00 5.78 7.67
N LEU A 204 -9.67 5.45 6.42
CA LEU A 204 -10.40 4.48 5.61
C LEU A 204 -9.56 3.21 5.51
N HIS A 205 -10.12 2.07 5.92
CA HIS A 205 -9.49 0.77 5.76
C HIS A 205 -10.22 -0.03 4.68
N ILE A 206 -9.50 -0.41 3.63
CA ILE A 206 -9.98 -1.19 2.50
C ILE A 206 -9.29 -2.55 2.58
N PHE A 207 -10.06 -3.62 2.62
CA PHE A 207 -9.57 -4.99 2.62
C PHE A 207 -10.62 -5.90 2.00
N GLY A 208 -10.18 -7.06 1.50
CA GLY A 208 -11.10 -8.07 0.98
C GLY A 208 -11.94 -8.68 2.11
N SER A 209 -13.14 -9.16 1.80
CA SER A 209 -14.02 -9.85 2.77
C SER A 209 -13.35 -11.03 3.47
N ASP A 210 -12.43 -11.68 2.77
CA ASP A 210 -11.68 -12.85 3.26
C ASP A 210 -10.24 -12.49 3.69
N ASP A 211 -9.95 -11.19 3.90
CA ASP A 211 -8.61 -10.75 4.32
C ASP A 211 -8.37 -11.07 5.80
N ILE A 212 -7.79 -12.24 6.03
CA ILE A 212 -7.48 -12.77 7.37
C ILE A 212 -6.59 -11.88 8.23
N ARG A 213 -5.93 -10.86 7.65
CA ARG A 213 -5.05 -9.93 8.39
C ARG A 213 -5.84 -8.88 9.14
N VAL A 214 -7.06 -8.59 8.74
CA VAL A 214 -7.88 -7.53 9.33
C VAL A 214 -9.06 -8.21 10.02
N PRO A 215 -9.10 -8.26 11.36
CA PRO A 215 -10.26 -8.83 12.04
C PRO A 215 -11.51 -8.01 11.68
N ALA A 216 -12.59 -8.72 11.39
CA ALA A 216 -13.91 -8.15 11.11
C ALA A 216 -14.44 -7.30 12.27
#